data_AF-A0A933QL84-F1
#
_entry.id   AF-A0A933QL84-F1
#
_cell.length_a   1.000
_cell.length_b   1.000
_cell.length_c   1.000
_cell.angle_alpha   90.00
_cell.angle_beta   90.00
_cell.angle_gamma   90.00
#
_symmetry.space_group_name_H-M   'P 1'
#
loop_
_entity.id
_entity.type
_entity.pdbx_description
1 polymer ?
#
loop_
_entity_poly.entity_id
_entity_poly.type
_entity_poly.pdbx_seq_one_letter_code
_entity_poly.pdbx_strand_id
1 'polypeptide(L)' 'MVEPIQWEYRVRTIGSSIMGTKDEAIEETLNEWGEEGWEATMVYTPEGSGKVTIVAKRPLTDAVRRERSMPGLRR' A
#
# COMPACT_ATOMS: atom_id res chain seq x y z
N MET A 1 24.25 7.62 15.42
CA MET A 1 22.83 7.60 15.77
C MET A 1 22.12 6.85 14.66
N VAL A 2 21.47 5.72 14.95
CA VAL A 2 20.70 4.97 13.94
C VAL A 2 19.34 5.65 13.84
N GLU A 3 19.04 6.30 12.72
CA GLU A 3 17.72 6.86 12.51
C GLU A 3 16.68 5.72 12.46
N PRO A 4 15.53 5.85 13.15
CA PRO A 4 14.51 4.83 13.10
C PRO A 4 14.00 4.70 11.67
N ILE A 5 13.94 3.46 11.18
CA ILE A 5 13.32 3.12 9.89
C ILE A 5 11.86 3.61 9.97
N GLN A 6 11.51 4.58 9.12
CA GLN A 6 10.13 5.02 8.99
C GLN A 6 9.46 4.14 7.94
N TRP A 7 8.19 3.83 8.18
CA TRP A 7 7.38 3.01 7.29
C TRP A 7 6.26 3.86 6.73
N GLU A 8 6.03 3.76 5.42
CA GLU A 8 4.80 4.23 4.82
C GLU A 8 3.80 3.08 4.80
N TYR A 9 2.53 3.36 5.09
CA TYR A 9 1.45 2.38 5.08
C TYR A 9 0.41 2.76 4.05
N ARG A 10 -0.07 1.78 3.29
CA ARG A 10 -1.14 1.92 2.30
C ARG A 10 -2.23 0.91 2.58
N VAL A 11 -3.49 1.35 2.48
CA VAL A 11 -4.65 0.49 2.68
C VAL A 11 -5.57 0.64 1.47
N ARG A 12 -5.97 -0.48 0.87
CA ARG A 12 -6.92 -0.50 -0.24
C ARG A 12 -7.94 -1.59 -0.02
N THR A 13 -9.20 -1.26 -0.25
CA THR A 13 -10.29 -2.23 -0.23
C THR A 13 -10.72 -2.50 -1.66
N ILE A 14 -10.67 -3.76 -2.07
CA ILE A 14 -10.96 -4.24 -3.42
C ILE A 14 -12.20 -5.13 -3.36
N GLY A 15 -13.07 -4.98 -4.36
CA GLY A 15 -14.27 -5.80 -4.52
C GLY A 15 -15.56 -5.00 -4.40
N SER A 16 -16.65 -5.66 -4.76
CA SER A 16 -17.99 -5.09 -4.70
C SER A 16 -18.83 -5.83 -3.67
N SER A 17 -19.65 -5.10 -2.91
CA SER A 17 -20.61 -5.68 -1.97
C SER A 17 -21.60 -6.65 -2.63
N ILE A 18 -21.75 -6.58 -3.95
CA ILE A 18 -22.75 -7.35 -4.73
C ILE A 18 -22.10 -8.52 -5.50
N MET A 19 -20.85 -8.38 -5.96
CA MET A 19 -20.23 -9.32 -6.90
C MET A 19 -19.01 -10.06 -6.34
N GLY A 20 -18.65 -9.79 -5.09
CA GLY A 20 -17.46 -10.36 -4.45
C GLY A 20 -16.17 -9.67 -4.91
N THR A 21 -15.05 -10.12 -4.35
CA THR A 21 -13.71 -9.78 -4.84
C THR A 21 -13.23 -10.95 -5.70
N LYS A 22 -12.81 -10.66 -6.92
CA LYS A 22 -12.14 -11.66 -7.77
C LYS A 22 -10.68 -11.75 -7.38
N ASP A 23 -10.16 -12.97 -7.32
CA ASP A 23 -8.74 -13.23 -7.02
C ASP A 23 -7.81 -12.51 -8.00
N GLU A 24 -8.20 -12.43 -9.28
CA GLU A 24 -7.50 -11.70 -10.35
C GLU A 24 -7.24 -10.22 -9.99
N ALA A 25 -8.23 -9.55 -9.39
CA ALA A 25 -8.12 -8.14 -9.01
C ALA A 25 -7.22 -7.93 -7.79
N ILE A 26 -7.16 -8.93 -6.90
CA ILE A 26 -6.24 -8.94 -5.76
C ILE A 26 -4.82 -9.13 -6.28
N GLU A 27 -4.61 -10.11 -7.17
CA GLU A 27 -3.31 -10.40 -7.77
C GLU A 27 -2.76 -9.20 -8.55
N GLU A 28 -3.58 -8.56 -9.40
CA GLU A 28 -3.21 -7.35 -10.13
C GLU A 28 -2.76 -6.23 -9.19
N THR A 29 -3.52 -5.99 -8.11
CA THR A 29 -3.16 -4.96 -7.12
C THR A 29 -1.86 -5.29 -6.38
N LEU A 30 -1.64 -6.56 -6.04
CA LEU A 30 -0.42 -6.99 -5.35
C LEU A 30 0.80 -6.89 -6.28
N ASN A 31 0.64 -7.18 -7.57
CA ASN A 31 1.70 -7.01 -8.56
C ASN A 31 2.07 -5.53 -8.75
N GLU A 32 1.07 -4.64 -8.93
CA GLU A 32 1.30 -3.18 -8.97
C GLU A 32 2.05 -2.69 -7.73
N TRP A 33 1.63 -3.16 -6.56
CA TRP A 33 2.25 -2.80 -5.28
C TRP A 33 3.67 -3.34 -5.15
N GLY A 34 3.93 -4.56 -5.62
CA GLY A 34 5.26 -5.14 -5.67
C GLY A 34 6.22 -4.33 -6.54
N GLU A 35 5.76 -3.86 -7.71
CA GLU A 35 6.55 -2.99 -8.61
C GLU A 35 6.86 -1.63 -7.97
N GLU A 36 5.91 -1.07 -7.23
CA GLU A 36 6.09 0.16 -6.45
C GLU A 36 6.93 -0.04 -5.16
N GLY A 37 7.29 -1.29 -4.83
CA GLY A 37 8.08 -1.64 -3.63
C GLY A 37 7.28 -1.68 -2.33
N TRP A 38 5.96 -1.85 -2.42
CA TRP A 38 5.09 -2.10 -1.27
C TRP A 38 5.05 -3.59 -0.91
N GLU A 39 5.07 -3.87 0.38
CA GLU A 39 4.97 -5.21 0.95
C GLU A 39 3.60 -5.38 1.62
N ALA A 40 2.78 -6.30 1.15
CA ALA A 40 1.50 -6.62 1.78
C ALA A 40 1.74 -7.30 3.15
N THR A 41 1.07 -6.79 4.18
CA THR A 41 1.24 -7.22 5.57
C THR A 41 0.00 -7.85 6.17
N MET A 42 -1.18 -7.38 5.75
CA MET A 42 -2.45 -7.87 6.27
C MET A 42 -3.49 -7.87 5.16
N VAL A 43 -4.24 -8.96 5.09
CA VAL A 43 -5.39 -9.11 4.20
C VAL A 43 -6.54 -9.59 5.06
N TYR A 44 -7.65 -8.85 5.04
CA TYR A 44 -8.86 -9.25 5.75
C TYR A 44 -10.11 -8.93 4.96
N THR A 45 -11.13 -9.74 5.14
CA THR A 45 -12.47 -9.53 4.59
C THR A 45 -13.34 -8.93 5.70
N PRO A 46 -13.92 -7.73 5.51
CA PRO A 46 -14.89 -7.21 6.46
C PRO A 46 -16.08 -8.17 6.57
N GLU A 47 -16.52 -8.48 7.79
CA GLU A 47 -17.63 -9.42 8.03
C GLU A 47 -18.88 -9.03 7.24
N GLY A 48 -19.49 -10.02 6.56
CA GLY A 48 -20.69 -9.81 5.74
C GLY A 48 -20.47 -9.05 4.42
N SER A 49 -19.22 -8.77 4.03
CA SER A 49 -18.89 -8.09 2.78
C SER A 49 -18.12 -9.00 1.83
N GLY A 50 -18.53 -9.05 0.56
CA GLY A 50 -17.72 -9.61 -0.54
C GLY A 50 -16.54 -8.71 -0.93
N LYS A 51 -15.91 -8.04 0.03
CA LYS A 51 -14.78 -7.12 -0.20
C LYS A 51 -13.56 -7.65 0.54
N VAL A 52 -12.38 -7.34 0.03
CA VAL A 52 -11.10 -7.67 0.62
C VAL A 52 -10.33 -6.38 0.87
N THR A 53 -9.89 -6.15 2.09
CA THR A 53 -9.02 -5.03 2.46
C THR A 53 -7.59 -5.54 2.60
N ILE A 54 -6.67 -4.90 1.89
CA ILE A 54 -5.24 -5.20 1.89
C ILE A 54 -4.51 -4.01 2.51
N VAL A 55 -3.63 -4.29 3.46
CA VAL A 55 -2.71 -3.34 4.09
C VAL A 55 -1.30 -3.68 3.66
N ALA A 56 -0.60 -2.71 3.10
CA ALA A 56 0.80 -2.82 2.72
C ALA A 56 1.65 -1.77 3.41
N LYS A 57 2.95 -2.07 3.55
CA LYS A 57 3.96 -1.15 4.09
C LYS A 57 5.15 -1.06 3.13
N ARG A 58 5.88 0.05 3.15
CA ARG A 58 7.14 0.23 2.43
C ARG A 58 8.14 1.00 3.29
N PRO A 59 9.44 0.66 3.27
CA PRO A 59 10.45 1.46 3.96
C PRO A 59 10.58 2.85 3.31
N LEU A 60 10.49 3.89 4.13
CA LEU A 60 10.70 5.27 3.74
C LEU A 60 12.21 5.51 3.66
N THR A 61 12.79 5.21 2.50
CA THR A 61 14.22 5.41 2.24
C THR A 61 14.57 6.89 2.28
N ASP A 62 15.83 7.20 2.58
CA ASP A 62 16.31 8.59 2.70
C ASP A 62 16.04 9.43 1.44
N ALA A 63 16.00 8.80 0.26
CA ALA A 63 15.62 9.45 -0.99
C ALA A 63 14.20 10.06 -0.95
N VAL A 64 13.23 9.32 -0.43
CA VAL A 64 11.82 9.76 -0.30
C VAL A 64 11.68 10.79 0.81
N ARG A 65 12.44 10.65 1.91
CA ARG A 65 12.51 11.68 2.96
C ARG A 65 13.04 13.00 2.42
N ARG A 66 14.11 12.96 1.62
CA ARG A 66 14.75 14.15 1.03
C ARG A 66 13.84 14.87 0.03
N GLU A 67 13.04 14.11 -0.72
CA GLU A 67 12.02 14.67 -1.61
C GLU A 67 10.91 15.39 -0.82
N ARG A 68 10.44 14.83 0.30
CA ARG A 68 9.41 15.46 1.15
C ARG A 68 9.90 16.64 1.98
N SER A 69 11.19 16.68 2.32
CA SER A 69 11.79 17.77 3.11
C SER A 69 12.27 18.96 2.27
N MET A 70 12.14 18.90 0.94
CA MET A 70 12.41 20.03 0.03
C MET A 70 11.13 20.48 -0.72
N PRO A 71 10.14 21.09 -0.05
CA PRO A 71 9.05 21.74 -0.74
C PRO A 71 9.56 23.07 -1.33
N GLY A 72 10.01 23.07 -2.59
CA GLY A 72 10.16 24.34 -3.32
C GLY A 72 11.41 24.57 -4.20
N LEU A 73 12.04 23.55 -4.79
CA LEU A 73 12.99 23.80 -5.88
C LEU A 73 12.47 23.31 -7.24
N ARG A 74 11.31 23.82 -7.63
CA ARG A 74 10.95 24.00 -9.04
C ARG A 74 10.79 25.51 -9.24
N ARG A 75 11.85 26.16 -9.74
CA ARG A 75 11.78 27.48 -10.34
C ARG A 75 11.54 27.31 -11.84
#